data_AF-A0A1X6YLA5-F1
#
_entry.id   AF-A0A1X6YLA5-F1
#
_cell.length_a   1.000
_cell.length_b   1.000
_cell.length_c   1.000
_cell.angle_alpha   90.00
_cell.angle_beta   90.00
_cell.angle_gamma   90.00
#
_symmetry.space_group_name_H-M   'P 1'
#
loop_
_entity.id
_entity.type
_entity.pdbx_description
1 polymer ?
#
loop_
_entity_poly.entity_id
_entity_poly.type
_entity_poly.pdbx_seq_one_letter_code
_entity_poly.pdbx_strand_id
1 'polypeptide(L)'
;MTEITRNARFVSANGGKVDIIDLQSGEVLADVSVPPGIQPTGPYLDLVPYGAQLQVGPESGLAVLEPRSLTSISKSPLRHQSGANPDFQPTSASRMERELRLQIARMKSLNDGAERRQRKLDQIERIPNAPMEDPAPVVEPSPAPAPEPNPEPAPEPQPEGGNE
;
A
#
# COMPACT_ATOMS: atom_id res chain seq x y z
N MET A 1 -25.02 -1.11 -4.33
CA MET A 1 -23.92 -0.46 -3.59
C MET A 1 -23.12 -1.58 -2.95
N THR A 2 -21.80 -1.59 -3.13
CA THR A 2 -20.94 -2.62 -2.55
C THR A 2 -20.62 -2.22 -1.12
N GLU A 3 -20.99 -3.06 -0.15
CA GLU A 3 -20.73 -2.79 1.27
C GLU A 3 -19.25 -2.99 1.58
N ILE A 4 -18.58 -1.95 2.05
CA ILE A 4 -17.13 -1.96 2.26
C ILE A 4 -16.81 -2.54 3.65
N THR A 5 -16.33 -3.78 3.67
CA THR A 5 -15.95 -4.44 4.93
C THR A 5 -14.54 -4.06 5.40
N ARG A 6 -14.25 -4.25 6.70
CA ARG A 6 -12.92 -3.97 7.29
C ARG A 6 -11.78 -4.78 6.69
N ASN A 7 -12.09 -5.93 6.10
CA ASN A 7 -11.13 -6.80 5.46
C ASN A 7 -10.87 -6.44 3.99
N ALA A 8 -11.70 -5.59 3.39
CA ALA A 8 -11.51 -5.11 2.04
C ALA A 8 -10.15 -4.40 1.89
N ARG A 9 -9.74 -4.25 0.62
CA ARG A 9 -8.57 -3.45 0.25
C ARG A 9 -8.94 -2.51 -0.87
N PHE A 10 -8.53 -1.27 -0.76
CA PHE A 10 -8.56 -0.34 -1.88
C PHE A 10 -7.37 -0.60 -2.80
N VAL A 11 -7.64 -0.61 -4.11
CA VAL A 11 -6.62 -0.79 -5.14
C VAL A 11 -6.77 0.33 -6.15
N SER A 12 -5.70 1.11 -6.34
CA SER A 12 -5.62 2.10 -7.41
C SER A 12 -4.20 2.25 -7.92
N ALA A 13 -4.05 2.53 -9.21
CA ALA A 13 -2.75 2.86 -9.80
C ALA A 13 -2.31 4.30 -9.47
N ASN A 14 -3.25 5.24 -9.45
CA ASN A 14 -2.98 6.68 -9.33
C ASN A 14 -3.41 7.28 -7.99
N GLY A 15 -3.97 6.46 -7.10
CA GLY A 15 -4.71 6.92 -5.93
C GLY A 15 -6.17 7.25 -6.27
N GLY A 16 -6.88 7.84 -5.33
CA GLY A 16 -8.27 8.25 -5.55
C GLY A 16 -8.90 8.87 -4.31
N LYS A 17 -10.23 9.03 -4.34
CA LYS A 17 -11.00 9.57 -3.22
C LYS A 17 -12.12 8.63 -2.81
N VAL A 18 -12.38 8.57 -1.51
CA VAL A 18 -13.51 7.83 -0.94
C VAL A 18 -14.39 8.84 -0.22
N ASP A 19 -15.68 8.77 -0.48
CA ASP A 19 -16.66 9.71 0.06
C ASP A 19 -17.30 9.07 1.30
N ILE A 20 -17.39 9.84 2.38
CA ILE A 20 -18.12 9.46 3.59
C ILE A 20 -19.53 10.04 3.44
N ILE A 21 -20.54 9.18 3.38
CA ILE A 21 -21.93 9.56 3.13
C ILE A 21 -22.76 9.23 4.36
N ASP A 22 -23.60 10.16 4.78
CA ASP A 22 -24.58 9.91 5.84
C ASP A 22 -25.70 8.99 5.33
N LEU A 23 -26.01 7.92 6.07
CA LEU A 23 -27.04 6.95 5.68
C LEU A 23 -28.46 7.55 5.68
N GLN A 24 -28.71 8.60 6.48
CA GLN A 24 -30.05 9.18 6.60
C GLN A 24 -30.33 10.24 5.54
N SER A 25 -29.41 11.18 5.36
CA SER A 25 -29.56 12.27 4.39
C SER A 25 -29.08 11.90 2.98
N GLY A 26 -28.15 10.95 2.86
CA GLY A 26 -27.44 10.68 1.60
C GLY A 26 -26.47 11.79 1.21
N GLU A 27 -26.19 12.74 2.10
CA GLU A 27 -25.25 13.83 1.86
C GLU A 27 -23.80 13.35 2.06
N VAL A 28 -22.89 13.86 1.23
CA VAL A 28 -21.45 13.62 1.38
C VAL A 28 -20.93 14.51 2.50
N LEU A 29 -20.51 13.88 3.60
CA LEU A 29 -19.97 14.57 4.77
C LEU A 29 -18.51 14.98 4.57
N ALA A 30 -17.71 14.13 3.94
CA ALA A 30 -16.28 14.35 3.74
C ALA A 30 -15.69 13.48 2.63
N ASP A 31 -14.65 14.00 1.99
CA ASP A 31 -13.85 13.27 0.99
C ASP A 31 -12.49 12.91 1.60
N VAL A 32 -12.09 11.65 1.49
CA VAL A 32 -10.80 11.16 2.00
C VAL A 32 -9.94 10.66 0.84
N SER A 33 -8.75 11.24 0.70
CA SER A 33 -7.78 10.84 -0.31
C SER A 33 -7.09 9.52 0.07
N VAL A 34 -7.07 8.57 -0.87
CA VAL A 34 -6.38 7.28 -0.75
C VAL A 34 -5.15 7.29 -1.65
N PRO A 35 -3.95 6.99 -1.13
CA PRO A 35 -2.74 6.94 -1.94
C PRO A 35 -2.75 5.77 -2.94
N PRO A 36 -1.95 5.82 -4.00
CA PRO A 36 -1.81 4.73 -4.95
C PRO A 36 -1.31 3.43 -4.28
N GLY A 37 -1.57 2.31 -4.95
CA GLY A 37 -1.21 0.97 -4.50
C GLY A 37 -2.38 0.21 -3.89
N ILE A 38 -2.04 -0.76 -3.03
CA ILE A 38 -3.00 -1.59 -2.30
C ILE A 38 -3.05 -1.10 -0.86
N GLN A 39 -4.16 -0.50 -0.46
CA GLN A 39 -4.34 0.07 0.87
C GLN A 39 -5.38 -0.71 1.68
N PRO A 40 -5.13 -0.97 2.98
CA PRO A 40 -6.13 -1.59 3.85
C PRO A 40 -7.28 -0.62 4.12
N THR A 41 -8.50 -1.13 4.20
CA THR A 41 -9.69 -0.28 4.42
C THR A 41 -9.91 0.08 5.90
N GLY A 42 -9.33 -0.69 6.83
CA GLY A 42 -9.47 -0.51 8.28
C GLY A 42 -9.27 0.93 8.78
N PRO A 43 -8.14 1.60 8.46
CA PRO A 43 -7.89 2.98 8.90
C PRO A 43 -8.94 3.98 8.44
N TYR A 44 -9.53 3.79 7.27
CA TYR A 44 -10.55 4.69 6.72
C TYR A 44 -11.90 4.48 7.38
N LEU A 45 -12.23 3.24 7.76
CA LEU A 45 -13.47 2.94 8.50
C LEU A 45 -13.47 3.54 9.90
N ASP A 46 -12.30 3.67 10.52
CA ASP A 46 -12.18 4.29 11.85
C ASP A 46 -12.42 5.82 11.80
N LEU A 47 -12.41 6.43 10.61
CA LEU A 47 -12.76 7.84 10.40
C LEU A 47 -14.26 8.07 10.19
N VAL A 48 -15.05 7.00 10.03
CA VAL A 48 -16.47 7.12 9.69
C VAL A 48 -17.28 7.39 10.96
N PRO A 49 -18.02 8.52 11.04
CA PRO A 49 -18.88 8.79 12.18
C PRO A 49 -20.05 7.80 12.25
N TYR A 50 -20.64 7.67 13.44
CA TYR A 50 -21.75 6.75 13.66
C TYR A 50 -22.94 7.13 12.76
N GLY A 51 -23.43 6.17 11.97
CA GLY A 51 -24.52 6.41 11.01
C GLY A 51 -24.09 6.87 9.61
N ALA A 52 -22.79 6.98 9.34
CA ALA A 52 -22.27 7.18 7.99
C ALA A 52 -21.69 5.88 7.41
N GLN A 53 -21.47 5.86 6.09
CA GLN A 53 -20.82 4.77 5.36
C GLN A 53 -19.80 5.30 4.36
N LEU A 54 -18.77 4.50 4.05
CA LEU A 54 -17.85 4.79 2.96
C LEU A 54 -18.45 4.37 1.64
N GLN A 55 -18.38 5.24 0.64
CA GLN A 55 -18.76 4.96 -0.73
C GLN A 55 -17.61 5.32 -1.67
N VAL A 56 -17.37 4.44 -2.65
CA VAL A 56 -16.41 4.68 -3.72
C VAL A 56 -17.20 5.08 -4.96
N GLY A 57 -17.05 6.35 -5.38
CA GLY A 57 -17.66 6.85 -6.61
C GLY A 57 -17.04 6.22 -7.86
N PRO A 58 -17.77 6.12 -8.98
CA PRO A 58 -17.26 5.53 -10.22
C PRO A 58 -16.07 6.29 -10.83
N GLU A 59 -15.97 7.59 -10.53
CA GLU A 59 -14.90 8.47 -11.04
C GLU A 59 -13.68 8.54 -10.11
N SER A 60 -13.75 7.91 -8.94
CA SER A 60 -12.68 7.97 -7.94
C SER A 60 -11.37 7.29 -8.37
N GLY A 61 -11.42 6.43 -9.39
CA GLY A 61 -10.28 5.63 -9.82
C GLY A 61 -9.89 4.52 -8.83
N LEU A 62 -10.73 4.25 -7.82
CA LEU A 62 -10.51 3.21 -6.82
C LEU A 62 -11.34 1.97 -7.11
N ALA A 63 -10.69 0.81 -7.03
CA ALA A 63 -11.35 -0.48 -7.01
C ALA A 63 -11.36 -1.03 -5.57
N VAL A 64 -12.51 -1.54 -5.13
CA VAL A 64 -12.62 -2.25 -3.84
C VAL A 64 -12.39 -3.73 -4.11
N LEU A 65 -11.30 -4.25 -3.58
CA LEU A 65 -11.00 -5.68 -3.58
C LEU A 65 -11.48 -6.27 -2.25
N GLU A 66 -12.62 -6.93 -2.27
CA GLU A 66 -12.98 -7.81 -1.17
C GLU A 66 -12.04 -9.01 -1.18
N PRO A 67 -11.32 -9.30 -0.08
CA PRO A 67 -10.60 -10.55 0.00
C PRO A 67 -11.64 -11.65 -0.20
N ARG A 68 -11.45 -12.48 -1.23
CA ARG A 68 -12.11 -13.77 -1.30
C ARG A 68 -11.79 -14.43 0.02
N SER A 69 -12.81 -14.58 0.87
CA SER A 69 -12.70 -15.32 2.12
C SER A 69 -11.87 -16.55 1.78
N LEU A 70 -10.73 -16.67 2.46
CA LEU A 70 -9.77 -17.77 2.37
C LEU A 70 -10.53 -19.00 1.94
N THR A 71 -10.34 -19.39 0.68
CA THR A 71 -11.01 -20.48 -0.02
C THR A 71 -11.87 -21.24 0.95
N SER A 72 -13.15 -20.88 1.10
CA SER A 72 -14.04 -21.80 1.77
C SER A 72 -13.90 -23.05 0.92
N ILE A 73 -13.19 -24.05 1.45
CA ILE A 73 -13.22 -25.39 0.91
C ILE A 73 -14.68 -25.74 1.15
N SER A 74 -15.55 -25.34 0.21
CA SER A 74 -16.91 -25.80 0.19
C SER A 74 -16.71 -27.31 0.19
N LYS A 75 -17.20 -27.97 1.24
CA LYS A 75 -17.26 -29.42 1.22
C LYS A 75 -18.17 -29.68 0.04
N SER A 76 -17.57 -29.96 -1.12
CA SER A 76 -18.32 -30.31 -2.31
C SER A 76 -19.34 -31.36 -1.87
N PRO A 77 -20.63 -31.18 -2.17
CA PRO A 77 -21.64 -32.19 -1.84
C PRO A 77 -21.30 -33.54 -2.50
N LEU A 78 -20.36 -33.53 -3.44
CA LEU A 78 -19.80 -34.67 -4.15
C LEU A 78 -18.53 -35.22 -3.48
N ARG A 79 -18.37 -35.11 -2.14
CA ARG A 79 -17.30 -35.84 -1.41
C ARG A 79 -17.33 -37.36 -1.64
N HIS A 80 -18.42 -37.88 -2.22
CA HIS A 80 -18.59 -39.29 -2.58
C HIS A 80 -18.59 -39.57 -4.09
N GLN A 81 -18.29 -38.60 -4.96
CA GLN A 81 -18.04 -38.87 -6.40
C GLN A 81 -16.55 -39.10 -6.69
N SER A 82 -15.75 -39.56 -5.73
CA SER A 82 -14.74 -40.51 -6.16
C SER A 82 -15.53 -41.73 -6.61
N GLY A 83 -15.46 -42.11 -7.89
CA GLY A 83 -15.78 -43.47 -8.35
C GLY A 83 -14.84 -44.51 -7.74
N ALA A 84 -14.50 -44.35 -6.46
CA ALA A 84 -13.81 -45.30 -5.64
C ALA A 84 -14.84 -46.36 -5.28
N ASN A 85 -14.63 -47.52 -5.85
CA ASN A 85 -15.36 -48.74 -5.54
C ASN A 85 -15.60 -48.83 -4.01
N PRO A 86 -16.85 -48.99 -3.53
CA PRO A 86 -17.14 -49.11 -2.10
C PRO A 86 -16.40 -50.28 -1.42
N ASP A 87 -15.91 -51.24 -2.23
CA ASP A 87 -15.08 -52.36 -1.77
C ASP A 87 -13.58 -52.04 -1.68
N PHE A 88 -13.16 -50.81 -2.00
CA PHE A 88 -11.75 -50.44 -1.96
C PHE A 88 -11.23 -50.38 -0.52
N GLN A 89 -10.56 -51.45 -0.11
CA GLN A 89 -9.79 -51.49 1.12
C GLN A 89 -8.36 -51.01 0.83
N PRO A 90 -7.94 -49.83 1.33
CA PRO A 90 -6.61 -49.32 1.05
C PRO A 90 -5.55 -50.26 1.64
N THR A 91 -4.73 -50.83 0.76
CA THR A 91 -3.59 -51.66 1.15
C THR A 91 -2.39 -50.79 1.53
N SER A 92 -1.32 -51.41 2.03
CA SER A 92 -0.06 -50.73 2.33
C SER A 92 0.51 -49.98 1.12
N ALA A 93 0.36 -50.53 -0.08
CA ALA A 93 0.78 -49.89 -1.33
C ALA A 93 0.02 -48.58 -1.61
N SER A 94 -1.30 -48.56 -1.38
CA SER A 94 -2.13 -47.35 -1.56
C SER A 94 -1.77 -46.25 -0.56
N ARG A 95 -1.31 -46.61 0.64
CA ARG A 95 -0.80 -45.65 1.64
C ARG A 95 0.52 -45.05 1.18
N MET A 96 1.47 -45.87 0.72
CA MET A 96 2.75 -45.41 0.18
C MET A 96 2.56 -44.50 -1.03
N GLU A 97 1.67 -44.84 -1.95
CA GLU A 97 1.36 -44.01 -3.13
C GLU A 97 0.81 -42.63 -2.71
N ARG A 98 -0.07 -42.61 -1.69
CA ARG A 98 -0.63 -41.36 -1.16
C ARG A 98 0.44 -40.50 -0.52
N GLU A 99 1.33 -41.10 0.26
CA GLU A 99 2.47 -40.41 0.88
C GLU A 99 3.42 -39.85 -0.18
N LEU A 100 3.74 -40.65 -1.20
CA LEU A 100 4.60 -40.24 -2.31
C LEU A 100 3.97 -39.09 -3.11
N ARG A 101 2.65 -39.13 -3.38
CA ARG A 101 1.94 -38.00 -4.00
C ARG A 101 2.03 -36.72 -3.17
N LEU A 102 1.87 -36.83 -1.86
CA LEU A 102 2.00 -35.67 -0.96
C LEU A 102 3.42 -35.12 -0.96
N GLN A 103 4.43 -36.00 -0.96
CA GLN A 103 5.84 -35.59 -1.06
C GLN A 103 6.13 -34.88 -2.39
N ILE A 104 5.65 -35.40 -3.52
CA ILE A 104 5.79 -34.75 -4.84
C ILE A 104 5.09 -33.39 -4.85
N ALA A 105 3.87 -33.29 -4.33
CA ALA A 105 3.15 -32.02 -4.27
C ALA A 105 3.91 -30.97 -3.44
N ARG A 106 4.47 -31.39 -2.29
CA ARG A 106 5.34 -30.54 -1.47
C ARG A 106 6.59 -30.10 -2.24
N MET A 107 7.30 -31.02 -2.90
CA MET A 107 8.48 -30.72 -3.71
C MET A 107 8.17 -29.70 -4.82
N LYS A 108 7.06 -29.87 -5.55
CA LYS A 108 6.61 -28.93 -6.57
C LYS A 108 6.37 -27.53 -5.99
N SER A 109 5.67 -27.44 -4.87
CA SER A 109 5.40 -26.14 -4.22
C SER A 109 6.66 -25.39 -3.79
N LEU A 110 7.68 -26.13 -3.32
CA LEU A 110 8.99 -25.56 -2.96
C LEU A 110 9.73 -25.08 -4.21
N ASN A 111 9.70 -25.87 -5.28
CA ASN A 111 10.34 -25.51 -6.55
C ASN A 111 9.69 -24.29 -7.20
N ASP A 112 8.36 -24.23 -7.24
CA ASP A 112 7.62 -23.06 -7.74
C ASP A 112 7.98 -21.78 -6.97
N GLY A 113 8.15 -21.89 -5.64
CA GLY A 113 8.60 -20.79 -4.80
C GLY A 113 10.04 -20.34 -5.11
N ALA A 114 10.94 -21.28 -5.41
CA ALA A 114 12.31 -20.99 -5.84
C ALA A 114 12.34 -20.32 -7.23
N GLU A 115 11.63 -20.87 -8.21
CA GLU A 115 11.54 -20.30 -9.57
C GLU A 115 10.98 -18.88 -9.55
N ARG A 116 9.95 -18.60 -8.76
CA ARG A 116 9.40 -17.24 -8.62
C ARG A 116 10.42 -16.27 -8.05
N ARG A 117 11.25 -16.69 -7.09
CA ARG A 117 12.31 -15.85 -6.54
C ARG A 117 13.40 -15.60 -7.57
N GLN A 118 13.79 -16.62 -8.33
CA GLN A 118 14.79 -16.49 -9.39
C GLN A 118 14.31 -15.54 -10.49
N ARG A 119 13.07 -15.66 -10.97
CA ARG A 119 12.50 -14.73 -11.95
C ARG A 119 12.47 -13.28 -11.47
N LYS A 120 12.27 -13.05 -10.17
CA LYS A 120 12.33 -11.70 -9.59
C LYS A 120 13.75 -11.15 -9.57
N LEU A 121 14.75 -11.99 -9.29
CA LEU A 121 16.16 -11.58 -9.35
C LEU A 121 16.59 -11.30 -10.79
N ASP A 122 16.23 -12.17 -11.74
CA ASP A 122 16.51 -11.98 -13.17
C ASP A 122 15.89 -10.68 -13.71
N GLN A 123 14.73 -10.27 -13.21
CA GLN A 123 14.09 -8.99 -13.56
C GLN A 123 14.86 -7.78 -13.04
N ILE A 124 15.51 -7.90 -11.87
CA ILE A 124 16.33 -6.83 -11.29
C ILE A 124 17.65 -6.71 -12.06
N GLU A 125 18.26 -7.83 -12.45
CA GLU A 125 19.51 -7.82 -13.23
C GLU A 125 19.33 -7.33 -14.67
N ARG A 126 18.13 -7.49 -15.25
CA ARG A 126 17.78 -7.02 -16.61
C ARG A 126 17.25 -5.59 -16.66
N ILE A 127 17.61 -4.72 -15.72
CA ILE A 127 17.46 -3.29 -15.97
C ILE A 127 18.54 -2.93 -17.01
N PRO A 128 18.18 -2.56 -18.26
CA PRO A 128 19.16 -1.97 -19.15
C PRO A 128 19.69 -0.72 -18.46
N ASN A 129 21.02 -0.59 -18.33
CA ASN A 129 21.67 0.65 -17.91
C ASN A 129 21.06 1.79 -18.74
N ALA A 130 20.12 2.52 -18.16
CA ALA A 130 19.70 3.79 -18.70
C ALA A 130 20.94 4.68 -18.71
N PRO A 131 21.19 5.45 -19.78
CA PRO A 131 22.29 6.41 -19.78
C PRO A 131 22.09 7.32 -18.56
N MET A 132 23.09 7.36 -17.67
CA MET A 132 23.11 8.31 -16.57
C MET A 132 23.00 9.71 -17.18
N GLU A 133 21.92 10.44 -16.88
CA GLU A 133 21.93 11.88 -17.06
C GLU A 133 23.00 12.44 -16.11
N ASP A 134 23.96 13.17 -16.69
CA ASP A 134 24.99 13.87 -15.94
C ASP A 134 24.36 14.70 -14.81
N PRO A 135 24.92 14.68 -13.59
CA PRO A 135 24.39 15.50 -12.51
C PRO A 135 24.43 16.97 -12.92
N ALA A 136 23.28 17.65 -12.81
CA ALA A 136 23.15 19.07 -13.05
C ALA A 136 24.25 19.86 -12.30
N PRO A 137 24.82 20.92 -12.91
CA PRO A 137 25.89 21.67 -12.28
C PRO A 137 25.41 22.27 -10.94
N VAL A 138 26.18 22.00 -9.89
CA VAL A 138 26.02 22.60 -8.57
C VAL A 138 26.14 24.11 -8.73
N VAL A 139 25.02 24.82 -8.57
CA VAL A 139 25.03 26.28 -8.46
C VAL A 139 25.62 26.63 -7.10
N GLU A 140 26.80 27.22 -7.08
CA GLU A 140 27.41 27.79 -5.86
C GLU A 140 26.43 28.80 -5.23
N PRO A 141 26.23 28.77 -3.91
CA PRO A 141 25.41 29.79 -3.25
C PRO A 141 26.09 31.15 -3.41
N SER A 142 25.35 32.09 -4.02
CA SER A 142 25.74 33.50 -4.10
C SER A 142 26.14 34.01 -2.70
N PRO A 143 27.27 34.71 -2.55
CA PRO A 143 27.72 35.20 -1.26
C PRO A 143 26.67 36.13 -0.64
N ALA A 144 26.39 35.93 0.65
CA ALA A 144 25.49 36.77 1.43
C ALA A 144 25.95 38.25 1.36
N PRO A 145 25.00 39.22 1.29
CA PRO A 145 25.35 40.63 1.27
C PRO A 145 26.12 41.01 2.54
N ALA A 146 27.20 41.77 2.37
CA ALA A 146 28.04 42.26 3.46
C ALA A 146 27.22 43.08 4.47
N PRO A 147 27.51 42.98 5.78
CA PRO A 147 26.81 43.75 6.80
C PRO A 147 27.01 45.25 6.59
N GLU A 148 25.91 46.02 6.70
CA GLU A 148 25.92 47.47 6.64
C GLU A 148 26.85 48.07 7.72
N PRO A 149 27.57 49.18 7.40
CA PRO A 149 28.46 49.82 8.36
C PRO A 149 27.65 50.41 9.52
N ASN A 150 28.07 50.05 10.73
CA ASN A 150 27.56 50.56 11.99
C ASN A 150 27.70 52.10 12.04
N PRO A 151 26.65 52.88 12.35
CA PRO A 151 26.77 54.32 12.45
C PRO A 151 27.71 54.74 13.59
N GLU A 152 28.55 55.72 13.27
CA GLU A 152 29.53 56.35 14.13
C GLU A 152 28.86 56.96 15.38
N PRO A 153 29.42 56.76 16.59
CA PRO A 153 28.82 57.29 17.81
C PRO A 153 28.83 58.82 17.81
N ALA A 154 27.68 59.40 18.17
CA ALA A 154 27.48 60.84 18.28
C ALA A 154 28.48 61.48 19.25
N PRO A 155 28.98 62.70 18.95
CA PRO A 155 29.91 63.40 19.83
C PRO A 155 29.24 63.75 21.17
N GLU A 156 29.96 63.47 22.26
CA GLU A 156 29.56 63.83 23.63
C GLU A 156 29.35 65.35 23.76
N PRO A 157 28.31 65.79 24.50
CA PRO A 157 28.11 67.19 24.81
C PRO A 157 29.24 67.68 25.73
N GLN A 158 29.95 68.72 25.30
CA GLN A 158 30.90 69.43 26.16
C GLN A 158 30.14 70.09 27.32
N PRO A 159 30.66 70.01 28.56
CA PRO A 159 30.06 70.70 29.69
C PRO A 159 30.23 72.21 29.53
N GLU A 160 29.09 72.91 29.65
CA GLU A 160 29.07 74.33 30.00
C GLU A 160 29.80 74.54 31.33
N GLY A 161 30.93 75.26 31.27
CA GLY A 161 31.50 76.00 32.39
C GLY A 161 31.97 77.33 31.81
N GLY A 162 31.49 78.51 32.21
CA GLY A 162 31.02 78.89 33.53
C GLY A 162 32.15 79.59 34.27
N ASN A 163 32.09 80.92 34.34
CA ASN A 163 32.87 81.86 35.18
C ASN A 163 34.36 81.99 34.80
N GLU A 164 35.03 83.13 34.82
CA GLU A 164 34.82 84.49 35.35
C GLU A 164 35.83 85.43 34.65
#